data_AF-A0A7S0AWV1-F1
#
_entry.id   AF-A0A7S0AWV1-F1
#
_cell.length_a   1.000
_cell.length_b   1.000
_cell.length_c   1.000
_cell.angle_alpha   90.00
_cell.angle_beta   90.00
_cell.angle_gamma   90.00
#
_symmetry.space_group_name_H-M   'P 1'
#
loop_
_entity.id
_entity.type
_entity.pdbx_description
1 polymer ?
#
loop_
_entity_poly.entity_id
_entity_poly.type
_entity_poly.pdbx_seq_one_letter_code
_entity_poly.pdbx_strand_id
1 'polypeptide(L)'
;RRVWHLSRLRHHADCQNFGSRGTYRSFELDPEVACLAMNLIEFAGVDANIDVWVGGCQDLAPRLVEELGQRSVGFVYMDHNQITYHEDLAQLEALGVLADGALLAATQGLKPGAPLLLWQLAERQKAGC
;
A
#
# COMPACT_ATOMS: atom_id res chain seq x y z
N ARG A 1 -9.29 4.92 4.11
CA ARG A 1 -8.24 5.73 4.78
C ARG A 1 -6.84 5.18 4.51
N ARG A 2 -6.35 5.38 3.28
CA ARG A 2 -4.95 5.29 2.82
C ARG A 2 -4.24 3.92 2.85
N VAL A 3 -4.02 3.41 1.64
CA VAL A 3 -2.96 2.45 1.30
C VAL A 3 -1.82 3.22 0.62
N TRP A 4 -0.54 2.96 0.91
CA TRP A 4 0.59 3.53 0.14
C TRP A 4 1.38 2.45 -0.56
N HIS A 5 1.76 2.72 -1.82
CA HIS A 5 2.59 1.84 -2.63
C HIS A 5 4.00 2.44 -2.84
N LEU A 6 5.07 1.67 -2.62
CA LEU A 6 6.46 2.00 -2.96
C LEU A 6 7.09 0.84 -3.76
N SER A 7 7.66 1.11 -4.93
CA SER A 7 8.37 0.10 -5.72
C SER A 7 9.84 -0.02 -5.29
N ARG A 8 10.22 -1.23 -4.83
CA ARG A 8 11.58 -1.79 -4.62
C ARG A 8 12.45 -1.18 -3.50
N LEU A 9 12.76 -2.00 -2.48
CA LEU A 9 13.87 -1.78 -1.56
C LEU A 9 14.89 -2.92 -1.70
N ARG A 10 16.13 -2.59 -2.08
CA ARG A 10 17.31 -3.42 -1.80
C ARG A 10 18.13 -2.75 -0.69
N HIS A 11 18.63 -3.58 0.21
CA HIS A 11 19.25 -3.24 1.49
C HIS A 11 20.27 -2.10 1.47
N HIS A 12 20.21 -1.33 2.57
CA HIS A 12 21.24 -0.52 3.24
C HIS A 12 22.29 0.22 2.39
N ALA A 13 22.28 1.55 2.55
CA ALA A 13 23.14 2.56 1.93
C ALA A 13 22.65 3.03 0.55
N ASP A 14 21.61 3.86 0.55
CA ASP A 14 21.46 4.99 -0.39
C ASP A 14 20.11 5.69 -0.13
N CYS A 15 20.07 6.60 0.85
CA CYS A 15 18.98 7.58 0.92
C CYS A 15 19.07 8.64 -0.21
N GLN A 16 19.92 8.43 -1.22
CA GLN A 16 20.19 9.40 -2.30
C GLN A 16 20.06 8.84 -3.72
N ASN A 17 19.67 7.59 -3.91
CA ASN A 17 19.41 7.04 -5.25
C ASN A 17 17.93 6.68 -5.45
N PHE A 18 17.08 7.70 -5.55
CA PHE A 18 15.74 7.65 -6.17
C PHE A 18 15.83 7.52 -7.72
N GLY A 19 16.71 6.64 -8.20
CA GLY A 19 17.17 6.56 -9.60
C GLY A 19 16.17 5.99 -10.62
N SER A 20 14.94 5.66 -10.21
CA SER A 20 13.80 5.44 -11.10
C SER A 20 12.56 5.95 -10.38
N ARG A 21 11.87 6.96 -10.94
CA ARG A 21 10.72 7.67 -10.35
C ARG A 21 9.66 6.69 -9.81
N GLY A 22 9.73 6.37 -8.51
CA GLY A 22 8.69 5.59 -7.84
C GLY A 22 7.35 6.32 -7.92
N THR A 23 6.27 5.58 -8.13
CA THR A 23 4.91 6.12 -8.16
C THR A 23 4.13 5.64 -6.95
N TYR A 24 3.34 6.52 -6.37
CA TYR A 24 2.48 6.24 -5.24
C TYR A 24 1.02 6.18 -5.71
N ARG A 25 0.30 5.19 -5.18
CA ARG A 25 -1.15 5.08 -5.31
C ARG A 25 -1.74 5.15 -3.92
N SER A 26 -2.64 6.09 -3.69
CA SER A 26 -3.36 6.23 -2.43
C SER A 26 -4.84 5.94 -2.62
N PHE A 27 -5.40 5.05 -1.78
CA PHE A 27 -6.82 4.73 -1.80
C PHE A 27 -7.55 5.46 -0.68
N GLU A 28 -8.53 6.28 -1.02
CA GLU A 28 -9.37 6.98 -0.07
C GLU A 28 -10.85 6.76 -0.35
N LEU A 29 -11.61 6.34 0.65
CA LEU A 29 -13.04 6.05 0.50
C LEU A 29 -13.87 7.34 0.46
N ASP A 30 -13.43 8.35 1.20
CA ASP A 30 -14.12 9.61 1.32
C ASP A 30 -13.69 10.58 0.19
N PRO A 31 -14.58 10.94 -0.75
CA PRO A 31 -14.22 11.81 -1.87
C PRO A 31 -13.83 13.23 -1.44
N GLU A 32 -14.35 13.74 -0.32
CA GLU A 32 -13.97 15.06 0.19
C GLU A 32 -12.53 15.04 0.71
N VAL A 33 -12.17 13.98 1.44
CA VAL A 33 -10.79 13.77 1.92
C VAL A 33 -9.84 13.54 0.74
N ALA A 34 -10.26 12.77 -0.27
CA ALA A 34 -9.47 12.56 -1.48
C ALA A 34 -9.21 13.89 -2.21
N CYS A 35 -10.24 14.73 -2.36
CA CYS A 35 -10.12 16.06 -2.97
C CYS A 35 -9.13 16.95 -2.19
N LEU A 36 -9.23 16.97 -0.86
CA LEU A 36 -8.28 17.69 -0.01
C LEU A 36 -6.85 17.17 -0.18
N ALA A 37 -6.67 15.85 -0.22
CA ALA A 37 -5.36 15.23 -0.42
C ALA A 37 -4.75 15.61 -1.78
N MET A 38 -5.54 15.56 -2.86
CA MET A 38 -5.10 15.97 -4.20
C MET A 38 -4.65 17.43 -4.22
N ASN A 39 -5.42 18.35 -3.61
CA ASN A 39 -5.04 19.76 -3.53
C ASN A 39 -3.73 19.97 -2.75
N LEU A 40 -3.52 19.23 -1.66
CA LEU A 40 -2.28 19.31 -0.88
C LEU A 40 -1.08 18.74 -1.65
N ILE A 41 -1.28 17.65 -2.40
CA ILE A 41 -0.26 17.03 -3.25
C ILE A 41 0.16 17.98 -4.37
N GLU A 42 -0.82 18.61 -5.04
CA GLU A 42 -0.58 19.63 -6.08
C GLU A 42 0.13 20.86 -5.50
N PHE A 43 -0.34 21.37 -4.36
CA PHE A 43 0.29 22.50 -3.67
C PHE A 43 1.76 22.20 -3.30
N ALA A 44 2.07 20.96 -2.92
CA ALA A 44 3.42 20.52 -2.60
C ALA A 44 4.31 20.26 -3.84
N GLY A 45 3.74 20.27 -5.06
CA GLY A 45 4.46 20.05 -6.31
C GLY A 45 5.00 18.63 -6.49
N VAL A 46 4.32 17.63 -5.91
CA VAL A 46 4.70 16.20 -5.97
C VAL A 46 3.67 15.32 -6.69
N ASP A 47 2.70 15.95 -7.34
CA ASP A 47 1.59 15.35 -8.10
C ASP A 47 2.06 14.46 -9.26
N ALA A 48 3.22 14.76 -9.86
CA ALA A 48 3.80 13.97 -10.96
C ALA A 48 4.04 12.48 -10.62
N ASN A 49 4.08 12.13 -9.33
CA ASN A 49 4.40 10.80 -8.84
C ASN A 49 3.34 10.21 -7.91
N ILE A 50 2.26 10.93 -7.59
CA ILE A 50 1.27 10.51 -6.60
C ILE A 50 -0.14 10.62 -7.18
N ASP A 51 -0.82 9.48 -7.27
CA ASP A 51 -2.23 9.43 -7.65
C ASP A 51 -3.10 9.05 -6.45
N VAL A 52 -4.22 9.76 -6.27
CA VAL A 52 -5.24 9.45 -5.28
C VAL A 52 -6.46 8.88 -5.98
N TRP A 53 -6.86 7.67 -5.62
CA TRP A 53 -8.03 6.99 -6.15
C TRP A 53 -9.12 6.92 -5.10
N VAL A 54 -10.34 7.28 -5.51
CA VAL A 54 -11.51 7.22 -4.63
C VAL A 54 -12.06 5.80 -4.66
N GLY A 55 -12.03 5.12 -3.51
CA GLY A 55 -12.49 3.74 -3.37
C GLY A 55 -11.73 2.94 -2.30
N GLY A 56 -12.22 1.73 -2.05
CA GLY A 56 -11.58 0.76 -1.15
C GLY A 56 -10.60 -0.16 -1.88
N CYS A 57 -9.81 -0.92 -1.13
CA CYS A 57 -8.93 -1.93 -1.69
C CYS A 57 -9.72 -2.97 -2.51
N GLN A 58 -10.89 -3.38 -2.03
CA GLN A 58 -11.74 -4.36 -2.72
C GLN A 58 -12.02 -4.01 -4.19
N ASP A 59 -12.20 -2.73 -4.49
CA ASP A 59 -12.60 -2.23 -5.80
C ASP A 59 -11.38 -1.80 -6.63
N LEU A 60 -10.34 -1.28 -5.96
CA LEU A 60 -9.19 -0.65 -6.62
C LEU A 60 -7.98 -1.57 -6.80
N ALA A 61 -7.88 -2.67 -6.04
CA ALA A 61 -6.78 -3.62 -6.19
C ALA A 61 -6.72 -4.28 -7.58
N PRO A 62 -7.86 -4.67 -8.22
CA PRO A 62 -7.82 -5.16 -9.61
C PRO A 62 -7.24 -4.14 -10.58
N ARG A 63 -7.61 -2.86 -10.42
CA ARG A 63 -7.10 -1.75 -11.24
C ARG A 63 -5.58 -1.57 -11.11
N LEU A 64 -4.99 -1.83 -9.94
CA LEU A 64 -3.52 -1.82 -9.79
C LEU A 64 -2.86 -2.83 -10.73
N VAL A 65 -3.42 -4.03 -10.84
CA VAL A 65 -2.89 -5.07 -11.73
C VAL A 65 -3.05 -4.66 -13.19
N GLU A 66 -4.19 -4.07 -13.55
CA GLU A 66 -4.44 -3.60 -14.92
C GLU A 66 -3.48 -2.48 -15.34
N GLU A 67 -3.22 -1.51 -14.47
CA GLU A 67 -2.36 -0.35 -14.81
C GLU A 67 -0.86 -0.64 -14.65
N LEU A 68 -0.47 -1.44 -13.64
CA LEU A 68 0.94 -1.61 -13.26
C LEU A 68 1.48 -3.01 -13.57
N GLY A 69 0.60 -3.97 -13.85
CA GLY A 69 0.95 -5.38 -14.04
C GLY A 69 1.15 -6.15 -12.74
N GLN A 70 1.38 -7.46 -12.88
CA GLN A 70 1.70 -8.35 -11.76
C GLN A 70 3.08 -8.05 -11.17
N ARG A 71 3.27 -8.36 -9.88
CA ARG A 71 4.52 -8.15 -9.15
C ARG A 71 5.09 -6.74 -9.24
N SER A 72 4.21 -5.74 -9.38
CA SER A 72 4.56 -4.33 -9.46
C SER A 72 4.67 -3.68 -8.09
N VAL A 73 3.96 -4.23 -7.08
CA VAL A 73 3.81 -3.61 -5.76
C VAL A 73 4.90 -4.03 -4.79
N GLY A 74 5.97 -3.24 -4.67
CA GLY A 74 7.09 -3.47 -3.75
C GLY A 74 6.89 -3.05 -2.28
N PHE A 75 5.79 -2.38 -1.95
CA PHE A 75 5.50 -1.92 -0.59
C PHE A 75 4.03 -1.59 -0.48
N VAL A 76 3.47 -1.84 0.70
CA VAL A 76 2.09 -1.56 1.06
C VAL A 76 2.09 -0.95 2.47
N TYR A 77 1.54 0.25 2.62
CA TYR A 77 1.28 0.86 3.93
C TYR A 77 -0.21 0.87 4.22
N MET A 78 -0.66 0.25 5.31
CA MET A 78 -2.07 0.20 5.71
C MET A 78 -2.32 1.17 6.88
N ASP A 79 -3.15 2.20 6.65
CA ASP A 79 -3.56 3.19 7.67
C ASP A 79 -5.09 3.37 7.74
N HIS A 80 -5.83 2.39 7.21
CA HIS A 80 -7.28 2.43 7.13
C HIS A 80 -7.94 1.70 8.29
N ASN A 81 -9.15 1.19 8.08
CA ASN A 81 -9.85 0.34 9.04
C ASN A 81 -9.03 -0.93 9.34
N GLN A 82 -8.57 -1.07 10.58
CA GLN A 82 -7.70 -2.19 10.97
C GLN A 82 -8.40 -3.56 10.88
N ILE A 83 -9.74 -3.55 10.91
CA ILE A 83 -10.56 -4.76 10.78
C ILE A 83 -10.34 -5.42 9.42
N THR A 84 -10.15 -4.64 8.34
CA THR A 84 -10.08 -5.15 6.96
C THR A 84 -8.66 -5.41 6.46
N TYR A 85 -7.62 -5.08 7.24
CA TYR A 85 -6.21 -5.23 6.80
C TYR A 85 -5.86 -6.63 6.29
N HIS A 86 -6.38 -7.66 6.96
CA HIS A 86 -6.12 -9.05 6.63
C HIS A 86 -6.83 -9.50 5.34
N GLU A 87 -8.00 -8.94 5.04
CA GLU A 87 -8.75 -9.18 3.80
C GLU A 87 -8.06 -8.47 2.63
N ASP A 88 -7.68 -7.22 2.82
CA ASP A 88 -6.95 -6.42 1.83
C ASP A 88 -5.60 -7.06 1.48
N LEU A 89 -4.84 -7.53 2.48
CA LEU A 89 -3.59 -8.26 2.22
C LEU A 89 -3.85 -9.52 1.39
N ALA A 90 -4.83 -10.33 1.77
CA ALA A 90 -5.17 -11.56 1.07
C ALA A 90 -5.61 -11.27 -0.37
N GLN A 91 -6.32 -10.18 -0.62
CA GLN A 91 -6.72 -9.77 -1.96
C GLN A 91 -5.52 -9.37 -2.83
N LEU A 92 -4.62 -8.52 -2.30
CA LEU A 92 -3.42 -8.10 -3.02
C LEU A 92 -2.54 -9.31 -3.40
N GLU A 93 -2.47 -10.30 -2.52
CA GLU A 93 -1.76 -11.56 -2.76
C GLU A 93 -2.44 -12.44 -3.81
N ALA A 94 -3.76 -12.62 -3.69
CA ALA A 94 -4.54 -13.41 -4.64
C ALA A 94 -4.47 -12.83 -6.07
N LEU A 95 -4.39 -11.50 -6.18
CA LEU A 95 -4.21 -10.79 -7.43
C LEU A 95 -2.76 -10.86 -7.97
N GLY A 96 -1.80 -11.33 -7.16
CA GLY A 96 -0.39 -11.43 -7.55
C GLY A 96 0.26 -10.06 -7.83
N VAL A 97 -0.29 -8.99 -7.24
CA VAL A 97 0.20 -7.63 -7.49
C VAL A 97 1.49 -7.33 -6.71
N LEU A 98 1.69 -8.00 -5.57
CA LEU A 98 2.87 -7.83 -4.72
C LEU A 98 4.14 -8.36 -5.39
N ALA A 99 5.20 -7.55 -5.38
CA ALA A 99 6.51 -7.94 -5.86
C ALA A 99 7.19 -8.93 -4.91
N ASP A 100 8.16 -9.69 -5.43
CA ASP A 100 9.01 -10.53 -4.59
C ASP A 100 9.80 -9.65 -3.61
N GLY A 101 9.67 -9.94 -2.30
CA GLY A 101 10.27 -9.12 -1.24
C GLY A 101 9.52 -7.81 -0.96
N ALA A 102 8.24 -7.70 -1.34
CA ALA A 102 7.42 -6.55 -1.00
C ALA A 102 7.34 -6.34 0.52
N LEU A 103 7.46 -5.08 0.95
CA LEU A 103 7.40 -4.72 2.37
C LEU A 103 5.98 -4.28 2.76
N LEU A 104 5.41 -4.93 3.77
CA LEU A 104 4.14 -4.52 4.35
C LEU A 104 4.38 -3.74 5.65
N ALA A 105 3.74 -2.58 5.78
CA ALA A 105 3.69 -1.81 7.00
C ALA A 105 2.24 -1.48 7.35
N ALA A 106 1.85 -1.58 8.61
CA ALA A 106 0.49 -1.29 9.05
C ALA A 106 0.52 -0.44 10.33
N THR A 107 -0.31 0.59 10.41
CA THR A 107 -0.47 1.39 11.62
C THR A 107 -1.43 0.71 12.59
N GLN A 108 -1.35 1.08 13.87
CA GLN A 108 -2.38 0.72 14.85
C GLN A 108 -2.56 -0.80 15.08
N GLY A 109 -1.53 -1.61 14.79
CA GLY A 109 -1.59 -3.07 14.91
C GLY A 109 -1.86 -3.59 16.33
N LEU A 110 -1.43 -2.86 17.37
CA LEU A 110 -1.68 -3.22 18.77
C LEU A 110 -2.85 -2.45 19.40
N LYS A 111 -2.99 -1.17 19.07
CA LYS A 111 -4.07 -0.30 19.57
C LYS A 111 -4.49 0.69 18.48
N PRO A 112 -5.78 0.80 18.15
CA PRO A 112 -6.92 -0.04 18.55
C PRO A 112 -6.79 -1.55 18.26
N GLY A 113 -5.93 -1.96 17.33
CA GLY A 113 -5.53 -3.36 17.14
C GLY A 113 -5.94 -3.95 15.78
N ALA A 114 -5.07 -4.80 15.21
CA ALA A 114 -5.30 -5.57 13.99
C ALA A 114 -4.99 -7.06 14.23
N PRO A 115 -5.69 -7.74 15.15
CA PRO A 115 -5.30 -9.07 15.62
C PRO A 115 -5.27 -10.12 14.51
N LEU A 116 -6.18 -10.05 13.54
CA LEU A 116 -6.23 -10.99 12.42
C LEU A 116 -5.04 -10.83 11.48
N LEU A 117 -4.63 -9.58 11.18
CA LEU A 117 -3.42 -9.32 10.42
C LEU A 117 -2.19 -9.84 11.18
N LEU A 118 -2.05 -9.50 12.45
CA LEU A 118 -0.91 -9.93 13.27
C LEU A 118 -0.81 -11.45 13.38
N TRP A 119 -1.95 -12.13 13.54
CA TRP A 119 -2.01 -13.59 13.54
C TRP A 119 -1.50 -14.17 12.21
N GLN A 120 -2.03 -13.69 11.08
CA GLN A 120 -1.61 -14.17 9.75
C GLN A 120 -0.11 -13.98 9.52
N LEU A 121 0.43 -12.81 9.88
CA LEU A 121 1.86 -12.53 9.74
C LEU A 121 2.72 -13.42 10.66
N ALA A 122 2.27 -13.64 11.90
CA ALA A 122 2.98 -14.51 12.84
C ALA A 122 3.01 -15.97 12.37
N GLU A 123 1.92 -16.48 11.80
CA GLU A 123 1.87 -17.84 11.26
C GLU A 123 2.80 -18.01 10.05
N ARG A 124 2.91 -16.99 9.18
CA ARG A 124 3.83 -17.01 8.03
C ARG A 124 5.29 -16.98 8.47
N GLN A 125 5.62 -16.14 9.44
CA GLN A 125 6.96 -16.09 10.00
C GLN A 125 7.39 -17.45 10.58
N LYS A 126 6.47 -18.20 11.20
CA LYS A 126 6.74 -19.57 11.68
C LYS A 126 6.94 -20.56 10.53
N ALA A 127 6.21 -20.39 9.43
CA ALA A 127 6.33 -21.22 8.24
C ALA A 127 7.59 -20.92 7.40
N GLY A 128 8.35 -19.87 7.74
CA GLY A 128 9.60 -19.50 7.06
C GLY A 128 9.38 -18.84 5.69
N CYS A 129 8.18 -18.30 5.46
CA CYS A 129 7.80 -17.57 4.25
C CYS A 129 7.67 -16.06 4.50
#